data_AF-A0A8T2PRZ3-F1
#
_entry.id   AF-A0A8T2PRZ3-F1
#
_cell.length_a   1.000
_cell.length_b   1.000
_cell.length_c   1.000
_cell.angle_alpha   90.00
_cell.angle_beta   90.00
_cell.angle_gamma   90.00
#
_symmetry.space_group_name_H-M   'P 1'
#
loop_
_entity.id
_entity.type
_entity.pdbx_description
1 polymer ?
#
loop_
_entity_poly.entity_id
_entity_poly.type
_entity_poly.pdbx_seq_one_letter_code
_entity_poly.pdbx_strand_id
1 'polypeptide(L)' 'MPSERPSRSCGVENIRRAESLNGNPLFFKALADLVQSHLKSNKTCSRQLTLRCPLCVNPTCGQTKAFFANQKL' A
#
# COMPACT_ATOMS: atom_id res chain seq x y z
N MET A 1 -15.39 -29.46 20.15
CA MET A 1 -15.90 -28.07 20.24
C MET A 1 -16.53 -27.73 18.89
N PRO A 2 -17.85 -27.51 18.79
CA PRO A 2 -18.45 -27.16 17.52
C PRO A 2 -17.98 -25.75 17.13
N SER A 3 -17.40 -25.63 15.94
CA SER A 3 -16.88 -24.38 15.38
C SER A 3 -18.02 -23.50 14.86
N GLU A 4 -18.77 -22.88 15.76
CA GLU A 4 -19.76 -21.90 15.35
C GLU A 4 -19.07 -20.62 14.82
N ARG A 5 -19.55 -20.13 13.67
CA ARG A 5 -19.06 -18.89 13.06
C ARG A 5 -19.34 -17.71 14.01
N PRO A 6 -18.37 -16.87 14.38
CA PRO A 6 -18.51 -15.84 15.42
C PRO A 6 -19.69 -14.87 15.27
N SER A 7 -20.15 -14.63 14.05
CA SER A 7 -21.32 -13.77 13.80
C SER A 7 -22.63 -14.37 14.34
N ARG A 8 -22.75 -15.70 14.39
CA ARG A 8 -23.95 -16.41 14.83
C ARG A 8 -24.14 -16.38 16.34
N SER A 9 -23.05 -16.37 17.12
CA SER A 9 -23.08 -16.39 18.58
C SER A 9 -23.41 -15.04 19.23
N CYS A 10 -23.35 -13.94 18.47
CA CYS A 10 -23.50 -12.57 18.99
C CYS A 10 -24.70 -11.80 18.41
N GLY A 11 -25.60 -12.47 17.68
CA GLY A 11 -26.79 -11.82 17.09
C GLY A 11 -26.49 -10.85 15.95
N VAL A 12 -25.33 -10.94 15.30
CA VAL A 12 -24.99 -10.04 14.18
C VAL A 12 -25.66 -10.54 12.91
N GLU A 13 -26.66 -9.81 12.45
CA GLU A 13 -27.49 -10.20 11.30
C GLU A 13 -26.78 -10.04 9.95
N ASN A 14 -25.96 -8.99 9.79
CA ASN A 14 -25.34 -8.65 8.52
C ASN A 14 -23.89 -8.20 8.68
N ILE A 15 -22.97 -9.06 8.24
CA ILE A 15 -21.58 -8.68 7.99
C ILE A 15 -21.34 -8.82 6.50
N ARG A 16 -20.98 -7.73 5.85
CA ARG A 16 -20.65 -7.68 4.42
C ARG A 16 -19.27 -7.09 4.23
N ARG A 17 -18.62 -7.47 3.15
CA ARG A 17 -17.34 -6.90 2.70
C ARG A 17 -17.60 -6.21 1.38
N ALA A 18 -17.11 -4.99 1.22
CA ALA A 18 -17.12 -4.32 -0.08
C ALA A 18 -16.34 -5.16 -1.12
N GLU A 19 -16.68 -5.01 -2.39
CA GLU A 19 -15.94 -5.66 -3.46
C GLU A 19 -14.49 -5.15 -3.50
N SER A 20 -13.57 -6.05 -3.87
CA SER A 20 -12.19 -5.67 -4.14
C SER A 20 -12.12 -4.82 -5.42
N LEU A 21 -11.10 -3.97 -5.56
CA LEU A 21 -11.00 -3.00 -6.67
C LEU A 21 -11.01 -3.65 -8.07
N ASN A 22 -10.43 -4.85 -8.20
CA ASN A 22 -10.54 -5.76 -9.36
C ASN A 22 -10.46 -5.04 -10.73
N GLY A 23 -11.47 -5.26 -11.58
CA GLY A 23 -11.58 -4.71 -12.93
C GLY A 23 -12.26 -3.34 -13.01
N ASN A 24 -12.31 -2.58 -11.91
CA ASN A 24 -12.95 -1.27 -11.93
C ASN A 24 -12.16 -0.31 -12.84
N PRO A 25 -12.76 0.22 -13.93
CA PRO A 25 -12.04 1.09 -14.88
C PRO A 25 -11.53 2.39 -14.24
N LEU A 26 -12.18 2.87 -13.17
CA LEU A 26 -11.71 4.02 -12.41
C LEU A 26 -10.38 3.72 -11.69
N PHE A 27 -10.20 2.48 -11.22
CA PHE A 27 -8.94 2.07 -10.58
C PHE A 27 -7.79 2.05 -11.59
N PHE A 28 -8.02 1.56 -12.81
CA PHE A 28 -7.02 1.61 -13.88
C PHE A 28 -6.64 3.04 -14.26
N LYS A 29 -7.64 3.93 -14.35
CA LYS A 29 -7.38 5.35 -14.57
C LYS A 29 -6.52 5.94 -13.43
N ALA A 30 -6.84 5.62 -12.18
CA ALA A 30 -6.05 6.09 -11.03
C ALA A 30 -4.59 5.60 -11.06
N LEU A 31 -4.35 4.35 -11.49
CA LEU A 31 -2.98 3.84 -11.69
C LEU A 31 -2.23 4.62 -12.79
N ALA A 32 -2.89 4.91 -13.90
CA ALA A 32 -2.33 5.72 -14.98
C ALA A 32 -2.01 7.16 -14.52
N ASP A 33 -2.92 7.77 -13.78
CA ASP A 33 -2.75 9.13 -13.24
C ASP A 33 -1.60 9.19 -12.21
N LEU A 34 -1.41 8.14 -11.41
CA LEU A 34 -0.31 8.02 -10.45
C LEU A 34 1.05 8.00 -11.15
N VAL A 35 1.20 7.18 -12.20
CA VAL A 35 2.44 7.12 -12.98
C VAL A 35 2.69 8.44 -13.72
N GLN A 36 1.65 9.01 -14.34
CA GLN A 36 1.76 10.29 -15.04
C GLN A 36 2.24 11.40 -14.08
N SER A 37 1.64 11.49 -12.91
CA SER A 37 2.00 12.48 -11.89
C SER A 37 3.43 12.27 -11.38
N HIS A 38 3.84 11.01 -11.18
CA HIS A 38 5.21 10.68 -10.77
C HIS A 38 6.25 11.13 -11.81
N LEU A 39 6.05 10.78 -13.08
CA LEU A 39 6.94 11.18 -14.19
C LEU A 39 7.05 12.71 -14.30
N LYS A 40 5.92 13.43 -14.20
CA LYS A 40 5.91 14.90 -14.22
C LYS A 40 6.60 15.53 -13.01
N SER A 41 6.63 14.86 -11.86
CA SER A 41 7.16 15.43 -10.62
C SER A 41 8.69 15.48 -10.57
N ASN A 42 9.38 14.73 -11.42
CA ASN A 42 10.83 14.55 -11.40
C ASN A 42 11.38 14.18 -10.00
N LYS A 43 10.62 13.38 -9.24
CA LYS A 43 11.02 12.86 -7.93
C LYS A 43 11.34 11.38 -8.05
N THR A 44 12.47 10.97 -7.51
CA THR A 44 12.90 9.56 -7.53
C THR A 44 12.15 8.69 -6.53
N CYS A 45 11.67 9.27 -5.42
CA CYS A 45 10.82 8.60 -4.44
C CYS A 45 9.98 9.58 -3.60
N SER A 46 9.11 9.05 -2.74
CA SER A 46 8.38 9.86 -1.76
C SER A 46 9.29 10.36 -0.64
N ARG A 47 8.87 11.42 0.06
CA ARG A 47 9.58 11.93 1.25
C ARG A 47 9.61 10.92 2.39
N GLN A 48 8.57 10.10 2.52
CA GLN A 48 8.46 9.10 3.58
C GLN A 48 9.40 7.93 3.36
N LEU A 49 9.72 7.56 2.11
CA LEU A 49 10.64 6.46 1.85
C LEU A 49 12.01 6.71 2.48
N THR A 50 12.46 7.97 2.59
CA THR A 50 13.78 8.28 3.17
C THR A 50 13.84 8.06 4.69
N LEU A 51 12.70 7.87 5.35
CA LEU A 51 12.63 7.61 6.79
C LEU A 51 12.67 6.11 7.08
N ARG A 52 13.59 5.69 7.96
CA ARG A 52 13.57 4.32 8.51
C ARG A 52 12.60 4.22 9.68
N CYS A 53 12.03 3.03 9.88
CA CYS A 53 11.27 2.74 11.10
C CYS A 53 12.19 2.95 12.32
N PRO A 54 11.67 3.49 13.45
CA PRO A 54 12.50 3.86 14.60
C PRO A 54 13.38 2.73 15.17
N LEU A 55 12.93 1.48 15.08
CA LEU A 55 13.63 0.29 15.59
C LEU A 55 14.04 -0.67 14.46
N CYS A 56 14.33 -0.14 13.28
CA CYS A 56 14.66 -0.96 12.12
C CYS A 56 16.03 -1.64 12.26
N VAL A 57 16.05 -2.96 12.43
CA VAL A 57 17.29 -3.76 12.51
C VAL A 57 17.74 -4.32 11.15
N ASN A 58 16.91 -4.25 10.11
CA ASN A 58 17.25 -4.79 8.78
C ASN A 58 18.15 -3.79 8.00
N PRO A 59 19.43 -4.11 7.72
CA PRO A 59 20.34 -3.19 7.04
C PRO A 59 19.92 -2.89 5.60
N THR A 60 19.28 -3.83 4.91
CA THR A 60 18.80 -3.68 3.52
C THR A 60 17.80 -2.53 3.40
N CYS A 61 17.05 -2.24 4.46
CA CYS A 61 16.12 -1.10 4.48
C CYS A 61 16.83 0.25 4.36
N GLY A 62 18.06 0.41 4.84
CA GLY A 62 18.84 1.64 4.65
C GLY A 62 19.39 1.74 3.23
N GLN A 63 19.96 0.65 2.74
CA GLN A 63 20.53 0.54 1.40
C GLN A 63 19.48 0.83 0.30
N THR A 64 18.30 0.23 0.43
CA THR A 64 17.20 0.42 -0.53
C THR A 64 16.75 1.88 -0.60
N LYS A 65 16.71 2.58 0.55
CA LYS A 65 16.33 4.00 0.60
C LYS A 65 17.37 4.87 -0.11
N ALA A 66 18.65 4.65 0.21
CA ALA A 66 19.76 5.34 -0.45
C ALA A 66 19.78 5.06 -1.96
N PHE A 67 19.46 3.83 -2.37
CA PHE A 67 19.37 3.46 -3.78
C PHE A 67 18.36 4.35 -4.52
N PHE A 68 17.11 4.42 -4.06
CA PHE A 68 16.09 5.24 -4.75
C PHE A 68 16.34 6.74 -4.61
N ALA A 69 16.76 7.22 -3.43
CA ALA A 69 16.98 8.65 -3.21
C ALA A 69 18.09 9.25 -4.09
N ASN A 70 19.07 8.44 -4.50
CA ASN A 70 20.26 8.89 -5.23
C ASN A 70 20.25 8.51 -6.73
N GLN A 71 19.10 8.19 -7.31
CA GLN A 71 19.01 7.94 -8.76
C GLN A 71 19.30 9.20 -9.57
N LYS A 72 19.91 9.03 -10.76
CA LYS A 72 20.05 10.11 -11.74
C LYS A 72 18.72 10.29 -12.48
N LEU A 73 18.29 11.53 -12.66
CA LEU A 73 17.11 11.94 -13.42
C LEU A 73 17.51 12.53 -14.76
#